data_AF-A0A969UYK9-F1
#
_entry.id   AF-A0A969UYK9-F1
#
_cell.length_a   1.000
_cell.length_b   1.000
_cell.length_c   1.000
_cell.angle_alpha   90.00
_cell.angle_beta   90.00
_cell.angle_gamma   90.00
#
_symmetry.space_group_name_H-M   'P 1'
#
loop_
_entity.id
_entity.type
_entity.pdbx_description
1 polymer ?
#
loop_
_entity_poly.entity_id
_entity_poly.type
_entity_poly.pdbx_seq_one_letter_code
_entity_poly.pdbx_strand_id
1 'polypeptide(L)' 'EAVPSECDRVLAWTGYTYVIVAVQQGKAINGLAWTLDENHQFQPEDLLNSS' A
#
# COMPACT_ATOMS: atom_id res chain seq x y z
N GLU A 1 0.58 9.52 7.28
CA GLU A 1 1.50 8.48 6.76
C GLU A 1 0.89 7.84 5.52
N ALA A 2 1.66 7.06 4.77
CA ALA A 2 1.20 6.46 3.51
C ALA A 2 0.52 5.11 3.75
N VAL A 3 -0.69 5.15 4.31
CA VAL A 3 -1.46 3.97 4.74
C VAL A 3 -2.72 3.83 3.88
N PRO A 4 -3.07 2.60 3.43
CA PRO A 4 -4.30 2.36 2.67
C PRO A 4 -5.56 2.66 3.49
N SER A 5 -6.56 3.23 2.82
CA SER A 5 -7.89 3.44 3.36
C SER A 5 -8.82 2.23 3.13
N GLU A 6 -9.99 2.27 3.76
CA GLU A 6 -11.07 1.31 3.51
C GLU A 6 -11.46 1.26 2.02
N CYS A 7 -11.55 2.42 1.37
CA CYS A 7 -11.90 2.51 -0.05
C CYS A 7 -10.87 1.81 -0.94
N ASP A 8 -9.58 1.94 -0.61
CA ASP A 8 -8.50 1.26 -1.32
C ASP A 8 -8.65 -0.27 -1.17
N ARG A 9 -8.99 -0.73 0.05
CA ARG A 9 -9.12 -2.16 0.38
C ARG A 9 -10.27 -2.85 -0.35
N VAL A 10 -11.39 -2.15 -0.52
CA VAL A 10 -12.57 -2.69 -1.22
C VAL A 10 -12.29 -2.90 -2.72
N LEU A 11 -11.40 -2.09 -3.31
CA LEU A 11 -11.07 -2.14 -4.73
C LEU A 11 -9.81 -2.95 -5.05
N ALA A 12 -9.03 -3.31 -4.04
CA ALA A 12 -7.79 -4.06 -4.19
C ALA A 12 -8.04 -5.56 -4.39
N TRP A 13 -7.09 -6.23 -5.03
CA TRP A 13 -7.04 -7.67 -5.23
C TRP A 13 -5.78 -8.24 -4.58
N THR A 14 -5.87 -9.48 -4.13
CA THR A 14 -4.70 -10.22 -3.62
C THR A 14 -3.70 -10.51 -4.74
N GLY A 15 -2.43 -10.70 -4.38
CA GLY A 15 -1.36 -11.03 -5.33
C GLY A 15 -0.79 -9.84 -6.12
N TYR A 16 -1.18 -8.61 -5.76
CA TYR A 16 -0.60 -7.37 -6.29
C TYR A 16 0.04 -6.56 -5.17
N THR A 17 1.07 -5.80 -5.55
CA THR A 17 1.70 -4.80 -4.70
C THR A 17 1.15 -3.42 -5.03
N TYR A 18 0.69 -2.72 -3.99
CA TYR A 18 0.13 -1.38 -4.05
C TYR A 18 1.11 -0.40 -3.43
N VAL A 19 1.58 0.57 -4.22
CA VAL A 19 2.41 1.66 -3.71
C VAL A 19 1.49 2.82 -3.32
N ILE A 20 1.48 3.17 -2.04
CA ILE A 20 0.72 4.30 -1.50
C ILE A 20 1.69 5.42 -1.18
N VAL A 21 1.36 6.63 -1.62
CA VAL A 21 2.19 7.82 -1.45
C VAL A 21 1.42 8.87 -0.67
N ALA A 22 1.95 9.28 0.46
CA ALA A 22 1.45 10.44 1.19
C ALA A 22 1.98 11.71 0.53
N VAL A 23 1.07 12.58 0.10
CA VAL A 23 1.39 13.87 -0.52
C VAL A 23 0.87 14.99 0.37
N GLN A 24 1.75 15.93 0.71
CA GLN A 24 1.38 17.13 1.45
C GLN A 24 1.83 18.36 0.67
N GLN A 25 0.92 19.32 0.48
CA GLN A 25 1.19 20.55 -0.29
C GLN A 25 1.79 20.28 -1.69
N GLY A 26 1.31 19.22 -2.36
CA GLY A 26 1.80 18.83 -3.69
C GLY A 26 3.17 18.16 -3.72
N LYS A 27 3.77 17.86 -2.56
CA LYS A 27 5.04 17.13 -2.46
C LYS A 27 4.83 15.76 -1.83
N ALA A 28 5.44 14.74 -2.43
CA ALA A 28 5.51 13.42 -1.82
C ALA A 28 6.37 13.48 -0.56
N ILE A 29 5.81 13.07 0.58
CA ILE A 29 6.48 13.08 1.88
C ILE A 29 6.81 11.68 2.41
N ASN A 30 6.09 10.65 1.94
CA ASN A 30 6.36 9.26 2.26
C ASN A 30 5.75 8.34 1.18
N GLY A 31 6.34 7.18 0.96
CA GLY A 31 5.83 6.14 0.07
C GLY A 31 6.10 4.76 0.65
N LEU A 32 5.05 3.94 0.75
CA LEU A 32 5.12 2.58 1.28
C LEU A 32 4.44 1.61 0.32
N ALA A 33 4.93 0.38 0.28
CA ALA A 33 4.30 -0.69 -0.47
C ALA A 33 3.49 -1.59 0.46
N TRP A 34 2.40 -2.10 -0.09
CA TRP A 34 1.40 -2.88 0.61
C TRP A 34 0.92 -4.03 -0.26
N THR A 35 0.69 -5.19 0.32
CA THR A 35 0.00 -6.31 -0.33
C THR A 35 -1.30 -6.60 0.38
N LEU A 36 -2.30 -7.05 -0.37
CA LEU A 36 -3.54 -7.54 0.22
C LEU A 36 -3.40 -9.04 0.48
N ASP A 37 -3.51 -9.45 1.74
CA ASP A 37 -3.45 -10.85 2.15
C ASP A 37 -4.78 -11.59 1.90
N GLU A 38 -4.79 -12.90 2.12
CA GLU A 38 -5.98 -13.76 1.94
C GLU A 38 -7.14 -13.40 2.88
N ASN A 39 -6.86 -12.72 3.99
CA ASN A 39 -7.87 -12.20 4.91
C ASN A 39 -8.40 -10.83 4.48
N HIS A 40 -8.05 -10.37 3.28
CA HIS A 40 -8.42 -9.07 2.74
C HIS A 40 -7.88 -7.91 3.59
N GLN A 41 -6.72 -8.08 4.23
CA GLN A 41 -6.04 -7.04 5.01
C GLN A 41 -4.74 -6.60 4.32
N PHE A 42 -4.45 -5.31 4.39
CA PHE A 42 -3.20 -4.79 3.87
C PHE A 42 -2.05 -5.09 4.84
N GLN A 43 -1.00 -5.71 4.31
CA GLN A 43 0.25 -5.95 5.00
C GLN A 43 1.35 -5.09 4.38
N PRO A 44 2.24 -4.49 5.19
CA PRO A 44 3.38 -3.76 4.66
C PRO A 44 4.31 -4.73 3.92
N GLU A 45 4.82 -4.30 2.77
CA GLU A 45 5.76 -5.06 1.96
C GLU A 45 7.04 -4.25 1.70
N ASP A 46 8.19 -4.89 1.85
CA ASP A 46 9.48 -4.31 1.47
C ASP A 46 9.78 -4.59 0.00
N LEU A 47 9.64 -3.58 -0.87
CA LEU A 47 9.91 -3.69 -2.32
C LEU A 47 11.32 -4.15 -2.68
N LEU A 48 12.28 -4.04 -1.76
CA LEU A 48 13.69 -4.34 -2.01
C LEU A 48 14.09 -5.75 -1.56
N ASN A 49 13.21 -6.49 -0.87
CA ASN A 49 13.51 -7.80 -0.29
C ASN A 49 12.66 -8.94 -0.88
N SER A 50 11.89 -8.70 -1.93
CA SER A 50 11.16 -9.75 -2.66
C SER A 50 12.16 -10.63 -3.45
N SER A 51 12.72 -11.65 -2.78
CA SER A 51 13.65 -12.65 -3.33
C SER A 51 12.94 -13.99 -3.57
#